data_AF-A0A7J3P900-F1
#
_entry.id   AF-A0A7J3P900-F1
#
_cell.length_a   1.000
_cell.length_b   1.000
_cell.length_c   1.000
_cell.angle_alpha   90.00
_cell.angle_beta   90.00
_cell.angle_gamma   90.00
#
_symmetry.space_group_name_H-M   'P 1'
#
loop_
_entity.id
_entity.type
_entity.pdbx_description
1 polymer ?
#
loop_
_entity_poly.entity_id
_entity_poly.type
_entity_poly.pdbx_seq_one_letter_code
_entity_poly.pdbx_strand_id
1 'polypeptide(L)'
;MARASAPLLAVFLLGMLLLLLTASSMLRAGYELETRELILKQASLTANSILKSVESELNSYLYWASSSVMYEVGWEEGSENEVVEGILTRAMMLENAWKFSNVQLELHLENLREFLHWLPDGSLEIRGFLPASAKHVMGPEAFGLRLEVSGLPRFRRLHQLALRLSELHLTPNLIERLNENLRAEGLQVEVLGGTMIIRDLWAHPVLVKR
;
A
#
# COMPACT_ATOMS: atom_id res chain seq x y z
N MET A 1 -31.26 -72.75 -35.05
CA MET A 1 -30.42 -72.16 -33.98
C MET A 1 -30.30 -70.64 -34.22
N ALA A 2 -31.27 -69.84 -33.77
CA ALA A 2 -31.22 -68.37 -33.91
C ALA A 2 -32.04 -67.62 -32.84
N ARG A 3 -32.49 -68.29 -31.78
CA ARG A 3 -33.37 -67.69 -30.74
C ARG A 3 -32.65 -67.30 -29.44
N ALA A 4 -31.37 -67.63 -29.30
CA ALA A 4 -30.58 -67.33 -28.09
C ALA A 4 -29.78 -66.00 -28.19
N SER A 5 -29.75 -65.36 -29.37
CA SER A 5 -28.92 -64.16 -29.64
C SER A 5 -29.58 -62.83 -29.24
N ALA A 6 -30.90 -62.70 -29.40
CA ALA A 6 -31.64 -61.48 -29.08
C ALA A 6 -31.59 -61.04 -27.60
N PRO A 7 -31.80 -61.92 -26.60
CA PRO A 7 -31.71 -61.51 -25.19
C PRO A 7 -30.27 -61.16 -24.79
N LEU A 8 -29.28 -61.83 -25.37
CA LEU A 8 -27.86 -61.57 -25.10
C LEU A 8 -27.42 -60.22 -25.67
N LEU A 9 -27.93 -59.87 -26.87
CA LEU A 9 -27.74 -58.56 -27.48
C LEU A 9 -28.43 -57.43 -26.70
N ALA A 10 -29.63 -57.69 -26.16
CA ALA A 10 -30.34 -56.71 -25.33
C ALA A 10 -29.61 -56.42 -24.01
N VAL A 11 -29.09 -57.45 -23.32
CA VAL A 11 -28.28 -57.28 -22.11
C VAL A 11 -26.98 -56.54 -22.43
N PHE A 12 -26.34 -56.86 -23.54
CA PHE A 12 -25.13 -56.15 -23.99
C PHE A 12 -25.40 -54.67 -24.28
N LEU A 13 -26.49 -54.34 -24.99
CA LEU A 13 -26.88 -52.97 -25.28
C LEU A 13 -27.23 -52.19 -24.01
N LEU A 14 -27.94 -52.80 -23.06
CA LEU A 14 -28.22 -52.19 -21.75
C LEU A 14 -26.94 -51.94 -20.95
N GLY A 15 -26.00 -52.89 -20.96
CA GLY A 15 -24.69 -52.72 -20.34
C GLY A 15 -23.89 -51.57 -20.96
N MET A 16 -23.86 -51.49 -22.29
CA MET A 16 -23.23 -50.38 -23.02
C MET A 16 -23.87 -49.03 -22.69
N LEU A 17 -25.20 -48.98 -22.58
CA LEU A 17 -25.95 -47.76 -22.26
C LEU A 17 -25.65 -47.30 -20.83
N LEU A 18 -25.58 -48.23 -19.87
CA LEU A 18 -25.15 -47.97 -18.50
C LEU A 18 -23.71 -47.46 -18.44
N LEU A 19 -22.79 -48.08 -19.19
CA LEU A 19 -21.39 -47.64 -19.25
C LEU A 19 -21.28 -46.22 -19.82
N LEU A 20 -22.02 -45.90 -20.89
CA LEU A 20 -22.05 -44.55 -21.48
C LEU A 20 -22.62 -43.52 -20.51
N LEU A 21 -23.67 -43.86 -19.76
CA LEU A 21 -24.25 -42.99 -18.73
C LEU A 21 -23.24 -42.74 -17.60
N THR A 22 -22.54 -43.78 -17.12
CA THR A 22 -21.50 -43.63 -16.10
C THR A 22 -20.29 -42.85 -16.60
N ALA A 23 -19.88 -43.05 -17.85
CA ALA A 23 -18.77 -42.30 -18.44
C ALA A 23 -19.13 -40.82 -18.60
N SER A 24 -20.36 -40.52 -19.04
CA SER A 24 -20.87 -39.16 -19.15
C SER A 24 -20.96 -38.46 -17.78
N SER A 25 -21.44 -39.16 -16.75
CA SER A 25 -21.52 -38.59 -15.41
C SER A 25 -20.13 -38.35 -14.81
N MET A 26 -19.18 -39.27 -15.01
CA MET A 26 -17.79 -39.12 -14.57
C MET A 26 -17.09 -37.96 -15.28
N LEU A 27 -17.26 -37.83 -16.60
CA LEU A 27 -16.69 -36.71 -17.36
C LEU A 27 -17.26 -35.37 -16.87
N ARG A 28 -18.58 -35.29 -16.69
CA ARG A 28 -19.23 -34.09 -16.19
C ARG A 28 -18.74 -33.71 -14.79
N ALA A 29 -18.64 -34.70 -13.88
CA ALA A 29 -18.11 -34.47 -12.53
C ALA A 29 -16.64 -33.99 -12.57
N GLY A 30 -15.82 -34.54 -13.47
CA GLY A 30 -14.45 -34.09 -13.70
C GLY A 30 -14.38 -32.63 -14.14
N TYR A 31 -15.16 -32.24 -15.15
CA TYR A 31 -15.22 -30.85 -15.62
C TYR A 31 -15.73 -29.88 -14.55
N GLU A 32 -16.75 -30.28 -13.78
CA GLU A 32 -17.28 -29.46 -12.68
C GLU A 32 -16.22 -29.23 -11.57
N LEU A 33 -15.35 -30.21 -11.34
CA LEU A 33 -14.27 -30.11 -10.35
C LEU A 33 -13.14 -29.20 -10.84
N GLU A 34 -12.66 -29.38 -12.08
CA GLU A 34 -11.62 -28.52 -12.69
C GLU A 34 -12.08 -27.06 -12.79
N THR A 35 -13.32 -26.82 -13.21
CA THR A 35 -13.86 -25.46 -13.30
C THR A 35 -13.97 -24.80 -11.93
N ARG A 36 -14.38 -25.55 -10.90
CA ARG A 36 -14.41 -25.05 -9.52
C ARG A 36 -13.02 -24.69 -9.00
N GLU A 37 -12.02 -25.53 -9.25
CA GLU A 37 -10.64 -25.24 -8.87
C GLU A 37 -10.12 -23.97 -9.57
N LEU A 38 -10.41 -23.82 -10.87
CA LEU A 38 -10.05 -22.63 -11.64
C LEU A 38 -10.70 -21.37 -11.07
N ILE A 39 -11.99 -21.43 -10.72
CA ILE A 39 -12.74 -20.30 -10.12
C ILE A 39 -12.14 -19.91 -8.77
N LEU A 40 -11.83 -20.89 -7.90
CA LEU A 40 -11.23 -20.63 -6.60
C LEU A 40 -9.82 -20.04 -6.73
N LYS A 41 -9.03 -20.53 -7.69
CA LYS A 41 -7.71 -19.98 -8.00
C LYS A 41 -7.80 -18.54 -8.48
N GLN A 42 -8.73 -18.23 -9.38
CA GLN A 42 -8.97 -16.87 -9.86
C GLN A 42 -9.41 -15.95 -8.72
N ALA A 43 -10.36 -16.37 -7.88
CA ALA A 43 -10.81 -15.61 -6.72
C ALA A 43 -9.67 -15.31 -5.73
N SER A 44 -8.78 -16.28 -5.48
CA SER A 44 -7.58 -16.08 -4.66
C SER A 44 -6.62 -15.06 -5.27
N LEU A 45 -6.38 -15.14 -6.59
CA LEU A 45 -5.56 -14.15 -7.29
C LEU A 45 -6.16 -12.75 -7.23
N THR A 46 -7.48 -12.62 -7.37
CA THR A 46 -8.19 -11.35 -7.25
C THR A 46 -8.04 -10.75 -5.85
N ALA A 47 -8.26 -11.54 -4.79
CA ALA A 47 -8.08 -11.09 -3.41
C ALA A 47 -6.65 -10.58 -3.15
N ASN A 48 -5.64 -11.36 -3.56
CA ASN A 48 -4.23 -10.97 -3.45
C ASN A 48 -3.90 -9.71 -4.26
N SER A 49 -4.43 -9.58 -5.47
CA SER A 49 -4.18 -8.42 -6.33
C SER A 49 -4.78 -7.14 -5.74
N ILE A 50 -5.99 -7.22 -5.19
CA ILE A 50 -6.64 -6.09 -4.52
C ILE A 50 -5.83 -5.66 -3.31
N LEU A 51 -5.43 -6.62 -2.48
CA LEU A 51 -4.65 -6.34 -1.29
C LEU A 51 -3.30 -5.67 -1.64
N LYS A 52 -2.62 -6.12 -2.70
CA LYS A 52 -1.41 -5.44 -3.22
C LYS A 52 -1.66 -4.04 -3.78
N SER A 53 -2.80 -3.81 -4.43
CA SER A 53 -3.18 -2.47 -4.89
C SER A 53 -3.37 -1.53 -3.71
N VAL A 54 -4.12 -1.97 -2.71
CA VAL A 54 -4.35 -1.25 -1.45
C VAL A 54 -3.02 -0.99 -0.74
N GLU A 55 -2.11 -1.96 -0.69
CA GLU A 55 -0.77 -1.80 -0.12
C GLU A 55 -0.01 -0.66 -0.79
N SER A 56 0.06 -0.67 -2.12
CA SER A 56 0.78 0.33 -2.91
C SER A 56 0.18 1.74 -2.73
N GLU A 57 -1.16 1.83 -2.75
CA GLU A 57 -1.88 3.09 -2.57
C GLU A 57 -1.73 3.63 -1.15
N LEU A 58 -1.84 2.76 -0.13
CA LEU A 58 -1.67 3.14 1.27
C LEU A 58 -0.26 3.64 1.54
N ASN A 59 0.78 2.93 1.09
CA ASN A 59 2.17 3.38 1.25
C ASN A 59 2.42 4.73 0.57
N SER A 60 1.91 4.89 -0.66
CA SER A 60 2.00 6.16 -1.38
C SER A 60 1.30 7.28 -0.62
N TYR A 61 0.08 7.05 -0.13
CA TYR A 61 -0.67 8.05 0.63
C TYR A 61 0.02 8.41 1.94
N LEU A 62 0.46 7.40 2.71
CA LEU A 62 1.16 7.60 3.97
C LEU A 62 2.45 8.40 3.79
N TYR A 63 3.16 8.22 2.68
CA TYR A 63 4.32 9.04 2.31
C TYR A 63 3.95 10.52 2.14
N TRP A 64 2.86 10.80 1.40
CA TRP A 64 2.39 12.18 1.21
C TRP A 64 1.84 12.79 2.51
N ALA A 65 1.07 12.00 3.26
CA ALA A 65 0.46 12.43 4.52
C ALA A 65 1.54 12.75 5.56
N SER A 66 2.52 11.87 5.75
CA SER A 66 3.65 12.12 6.66
C SER A 66 4.40 13.38 6.25
N SER A 67 4.72 13.50 4.97
CA SER A 67 5.48 14.65 4.47
C SER A 67 4.76 15.97 4.72
N SER A 68 3.49 16.05 4.29
CA SER A 68 2.67 17.26 4.45
C SER A 68 2.45 17.63 5.91
N VAL A 69 2.08 16.67 6.77
CA VAL A 69 1.86 16.93 8.21
C VAL A 69 3.15 17.39 8.89
N MET A 70 4.30 16.78 8.57
CA MET A 70 5.58 17.19 9.14
C MET A 70 5.95 18.63 8.79
N TYR A 71 5.65 19.08 7.57
CA TYR A 71 5.83 20.49 7.19
C TYR A 71 4.88 21.42 7.91
N GLU A 72 3.58 21.09 7.97
CA GLU A 72 2.55 21.91 8.61
C GLU A 72 2.85 22.11 10.10
N VAL A 73 2.99 21.00 10.84
CA VAL A 73 3.27 21.04 12.28
C VAL A 73 4.66 21.62 12.56
N GLY A 74 5.65 21.30 11.71
CA GLY A 74 7.00 21.83 11.86
C GLY A 74 7.09 23.34 11.66
N TRP A 75 6.22 23.90 10.81
CA TRP A 75 6.12 25.35 10.57
C TRP A 75 5.49 26.08 11.75
N GLU A 76 4.50 25.47 12.40
CA GLU A 76 3.78 26.03 13.55
C GLU A 76 4.47 25.79 14.90
N GLU A 77 5.70 25.28 14.88
CA GLU A 77 6.44 24.87 16.08
C GLU A 77 5.67 23.86 16.95
N GLY A 78 4.84 23.01 16.33
CA GLY A 78 4.13 21.93 17.03
C GLY A 78 5.07 20.80 17.47
N SER A 79 4.51 19.73 18.01
CA SER A 79 5.19 18.59 18.63
C SER A 79 5.18 17.33 17.75
N GLU A 80 6.06 16.37 18.08
CA GLU A 80 6.07 15.05 17.43
C GLU A 80 4.72 14.32 17.56
N ASN A 81 4.03 14.48 18.68
CA ASN A 81 2.71 13.89 18.89
C ASN A 81 1.68 14.49 17.92
N GLU A 82 1.71 15.81 17.69
CA GLU A 82 0.81 16.45 16.73
C GLU A 82 1.06 15.97 15.30
N VAL A 83 2.31 15.66 14.94
CA VAL A 83 2.62 15.01 13.66
C VAL A 83 1.97 13.63 13.58
N VAL A 84 2.13 12.80 14.62
CA VAL A 84 1.55 11.45 14.65
C VAL A 84 0.02 11.52 14.56
N GLU A 85 -0.64 12.36 15.36
CA GLU A 85 -2.10 12.51 15.30
C GLU A 85 -2.58 13.01 13.93
N GLY A 86 -1.87 13.94 13.31
CA GLY A 86 -2.20 14.45 11.98
C GLY A 86 -2.13 13.37 10.91
N ILE A 87 -1.10 12.51 10.95
CA ILE A 87 -0.95 11.38 10.04
C ILE A 87 -2.08 10.36 10.25
N LEU A 88 -2.34 9.98 11.50
CA LEU A 88 -3.42 9.04 11.84
C LEU A 88 -4.78 9.56 11.36
N THR A 89 -5.08 10.83 11.61
CA THR A 89 -6.32 11.48 11.19
C THR A 89 -6.49 11.44 9.66
N ARG A 90 -5.42 11.71 8.90
CA ARG A 90 -5.43 11.62 7.43
C ARG A 90 -5.61 10.18 6.97
N ALA A 91 -4.90 9.23 7.57
CA ALA A 91 -5.01 7.82 7.22
C ALA A 91 -6.44 7.28 7.44
N MET A 92 -7.09 7.62 8.56
CA MET A 92 -8.47 7.19 8.85
C MET A 92 -9.49 7.64 7.79
N MET A 93 -9.24 8.72 7.06
CA MET A 93 -10.12 9.13 5.95
C MET A 93 -10.15 8.12 4.79
N LEU A 94 -9.15 7.24 4.69
CA LEU A 94 -9.05 6.21 3.65
C LEU A 94 -9.84 4.94 3.95
N GLU A 95 -10.28 4.73 5.19
CA GLU A 95 -10.94 3.48 5.60
C GLU A 95 -12.16 3.14 4.72
N ASN A 96 -12.85 4.18 4.24
CA ASN A 96 -14.03 4.04 3.38
C ASN A 96 -13.75 4.27 1.88
N ALA A 97 -12.51 4.57 1.49
CA ALA A 97 -12.15 4.91 0.12
C ALA A 97 -12.14 3.68 -0.81
N TRP A 98 -11.82 2.51 -0.27
CA TRP A 98 -11.72 1.28 -1.04
C TRP A 98 -13.02 0.47 -0.98
N LYS A 99 -13.68 0.33 -2.13
CA LYS A 99 -14.89 -0.49 -2.28
C LYS A 99 -14.78 -1.36 -3.53
N PHE A 100 -14.89 -2.66 -3.34
CA PHE A 100 -14.84 -3.65 -4.42
C PHE A 100 -16.14 -4.45 -4.43
N SER A 101 -16.65 -4.77 -5.62
CA SER A 101 -17.94 -5.43 -5.78
C SER A 101 -17.93 -6.91 -5.35
N ASN A 102 -16.77 -7.56 -5.44
CA ASN A 102 -16.59 -8.99 -5.23
C ASN A 102 -15.58 -9.33 -4.12
N VAL A 103 -15.06 -8.31 -3.42
CA VAL A 103 -14.10 -8.47 -2.32
C VAL A 103 -14.51 -7.58 -1.16
N GLN A 104 -14.63 -8.19 0.02
CA GLN A 104 -14.74 -7.48 1.28
C GLN A 104 -13.33 -7.20 1.78
N LEU A 105 -13.00 -5.92 1.97
CA LEU A 105 -11.73 -5.46 2.50
C LEU A 105 -11.94 -5.03 3.95
N GLU A 106 -11.10 -5.52 4.86
CA GLU A 106 -11.04 -5.07 6.25
C GLU A 106 -9.65 -4.52 6.53
N LEU A 107 -9.59 -3.29 7.05
CA LEU A 107 -8.36 -2.58 7.36
C LEU A 107 -8.41 -2.10 8.80
N HIS A 108 -7.35 -2.37 9.56
CA HIS A 108 -7.25 -1.94 10.96
C HIS A 108 -6.32 -0.74 11.11
N LEU A 109 -6.70 0.39 10.51
CA LEU A 109 -5.89 1.62 10.52
C LEU A 109 -5.68 2.21 11.92
N GLU A 110 -6.51 1.85 12.89
CA GLU A 110 -6.33 2.17 14.30
C GLU A 110 -4.99 1.67 14.87
N ASN A 111 -4.44 0.59 14.31
CA ASN A 111 -3.16 0.02 14.72
C ASN A 111 -1.97 0.71 14.05
N LEU A 112 -2.19 1.68 13.15
CA LEU A 112 -1.13 2.34 12.40
C LEU A 112 -0.08 2.97 13.32
N ARG A 113 -0.49 3.48 14.49
CA ARG A 113 0.38 4.13 15.49
C ARG A 113 1.60 3.29 15.84
N GLU A 114 1.44 1.98 15.95
CA GLU A 114 2.49 1.05 16.39
C GLU A 114 3.65 0.94 15.38
N PHE A 115 3.41 1.35 14.13
CA PHE A 115 4.36 1.25 13.03
C PHE A 115 5.06 2.58 12.73
N LEU A 116 4.75 3.68 13.45
CA LEU A 116 5.45 4.95 13.30
C LEU A 116 6.67 5.02 14.22
N HIS A 117 7.83 5.30 13.63
CA HIS A 117 9.11 5.35 14.32
C HIS A 117 9.84 6.63 14.00
N TRP A 118 10.13 7.42 15.04
CA TRP A 118 10.98 8.59 14.93
C TRP A 118 12.45 8.18 14.84
N LEU A 119 13.16 8.77 13.89
CA LEU A 119 14.58 8.62 13.75
C LEU A 119 15.33 9.75 14.47
N PRO A 120 16.59 9.55 14.91
CA PRO A 120 17.36 10.55 15.64
C PRO A 120 17.61 11.87 14.88
N ASP A 121 17.46 11.86 13.56
CA ASP A 121 17.60 13.02 12.67
C ASP A 121 16.31 13.85 12.54
N GLY A 122 15.23 13.45 13.22
CA GLY A 122 13.91 14.09 13.15
C GLY A 122 13.07 13.64 11.96
N SER A 123 13.49 12.60 11.23
CA SER A 123 12.69 11.95 10.19
C SER A 123 11.71 10.94 10.81
N LEU A 124 10.67 10.58 10.05
CA LEU A 124 9.65 9.62 10.47
C LEU A 124 9.60 8.43 9.51
N GLU A 125 9.78 7.23 10.04
CA GLU A 125 9.63 5.97 9.31
C GLU A 125 8.28 5.33 9.67
N ILE A 126 7.55 4.80 8.69
CA ILE A 126 6.37 3.96 8.90
C ILE A 126 6.67 2.58 8.35
N ARG A 127 6.82 1.59 9.24
CA ARG A 127 7.28 0.26 8.85
C ARG A 127 6.65 -0.85 9.67
N GLY A 128 6.18 -1.89 8.98
CA GLY A 128 5.62 -3.07 9.64
C GLY A 128 4.63 -3.83 8.77
N PHE A 129 3.80 -4.65 9.43
CA PHE A 129 2.72 -5.38 8.79
C PHE A 129 1.40 -5.01 9.45
N LEU A 130 0.58 -4.22 8.73
CA LEU A 130 -0.74 -3.82 9.19
C LEU A 130 -1.71 -5.01 9.07
N PRO A 131 -2.46 -5.35 10.12
CA PRO A 131 -3.53 -6.32 10.03
C PRO A 131 -4.58 -5.85 9.01
N ALA A 132 -4.83 -6.69 8.02
CA ALA A 132 -5.78 -6.45 6.95
C ALA A 132 -6.25 -7.78 6.37
N SER A 133 -7.46 -7.83 5.82
CA SER A 133 -7.97 -8.99 5.10
C SER A 133 -8.68 -8.56 3.81
N ALA A 134 -8.56 -9.37 2.77
CA ALA A 134 -9.29 -9.22 1.52
C ALA A 134 -9.97 -10.55 1.20
N LYS A 135 -11.29 -10.62 1.43
CA LYS A 135 -12.09 -11.83 1.27
C LYS A 135 -12.94 -11.77 0.02
N HIS A 136 -12.68 -12.65 -0.94
CA HIS A 136 -13.50 -12.76 -2.15
C HIS A 136 -14.84 -13.43 -1.83
N VAL A 137 -15.91 -13.04 -2.53
CA VAL A 137 -17.28 -13.61 -2.37
C VAL A 137 -17.35 -15.13 -2.60
N MET A 138 -16.34 -15.70 -3.25
CA MET A 138 -16.22 -17.15 -3.51
C MET A 138 -15.52 -17.91 -2.36
N GLY A 139 -15.04 -17.21 -1.33
CA GLY A 139 -14.40 -17.80 -0.15
C GLY A 139 -12.92 -17.47 0.06
N PRO A 140 -12.04 -17.47 -0.97
CA PRO A 140 -10.62 -17.21 -0.76
C PRO A 140 -10.33 -15.87 -0.10
N GLU A 141 -9.32 -15.87 0.78
CA GLU A 141 -8.94 -14.72 1.61
C GLU A 141 -7.42 -14.51 1.57
N ALA A 142 -7.02 -13.25 1.46
CA ALA A 142 -5.63 -12.79 1.55
C ALA A 142 -5.47 -11.90 2.79
N PHE A 143 -4.25 -11.84 3.35
CA PHE A 143 -4.00 -11.19 4.64
C PHE A 143 -2.77 -10.29 4.64
N GLY A 144 -2.85 -9.25 5.46
CA GLY A 144 -1.76 -8.35 5.85
C GLY A 144 -1.36 -7.36 4.76
N LEU A 145 -1.00 -6.15 5.16
CA LEU A 145 -0.41 -5.15 4.28
C LEU A 145 0.98 -4.78 4.79
N ARG A 146 1.98 -4.80 3.91
CA ARG A 146 3.32 -4.30 4.25
C ARG A 146 3.31 -2.78 4.24
N LEU A 147 3.75 -2.20 5.34
CA LEU A 147 4.05 -0.77 5.45
C LEU A 147 5.55 -0.58 5.30
N GLU A 148 5.95 0.26 4.34
CA GLU A 148 7.32 0.63 4.07
C GLU A 148 7.35 2.05 3.50
N VAL A 149 7.33 3.01 4.41
CA VAL A 149 7.37 4.44 4.08
C VAL A 149 8.53 5.07 4.83
N SER A 150 9.50 5.58 4.07
CA SER A 150 10.55 6.45 4.59
C SER A 150 10.29 7.85 4.09
N GLY A 151 9.71 8.70 4.95
CA GLY A 151 9.58 10.12 4.65
C GLY A 151 10.93 10.81 4.84
N LEU A 152 11.38 11.56 3.82
CA LEU A 152 12.58 12.42 3.91
C LEU A 152 12.39 13.83 4.50
N PRO A 153 11.18 14.34 4.87
CA PRO A 153 11.11 15.60 5.59
C PRO A 153 11.59 15.39 7.02
N ARG A 154 12.37 16.35 7.51
CA ARG A 154 12.94 16.32 8.85
C ARG A 154 12.20 17.35 9.69
N PHE A 155 11.45 16.87 10.67
CA PHE A 155 10.61 17.70 11.51
C PHE A 155 11.43 18.85 12.11
N ARG A 156 10.95 20.09 11.93
CA ARG A 156 11.59 21.35 12.36
C ARG A 156 13.01 21.62 11.82
N ARG A 157 13.66 20.71 11.08
CA ARG A 157 15.05 20.85 10.62
C ARG A 157 15.27 22.07 9.75
N LEU A 158 14.40 22.32 8.78
CA LEU A 158 14.52 23.47 7.88
C LEU A 158 14.37 24.79 8.63
N HIS A 159 13.43 24.83 9.58
CA HIS A 159 13.24 26.00 10.44
C HIS A 159 14.46 26.26 11.32
N GLN A 160 15.01 25.22 11.97
CA GLN A 160 16.24 25.34 12.76
C GLN A 160 17.45 25.72 11.91
N LEU A 161 17.55 25.19 10.69
CA LEU A 161 18.60 25.58 9.75
C LEU A 161 18.45 27.05 9.35
N ALA A 162 17.22 27.51 9.06
CA ALA A 162 16.94 28.91 8.75
C ALA A 162 17.34 29.84 9.90
N LEU A 163 16.99 29.50 11.14
CA LEU A 163 17.40 30.27 12.33
C LEU A 163 18.92 30.36 12.44
N ARG A 164 19.63 29.22 12.39
CA ARG A 164 21.10 29.19 12.48
C ARG A 164 21.77 29.97 11.36
N LEU A 165 21.26 29.87 10.14
CA LEU A 165 21.83 30.58 9.00
C LEU A 165 21.51 32.08 9.05
N SER A 166 20.39 32.49 9.65
CA SER A 166 20.02 33.91 9.79
C SER A 166 20.98 34.69 10.69
N GLU A 167 21.67 34.01 11.61
CA GLU A 167 22.69 34.58 12.48
C GLU A 167 24.05 34.74 11.78
N LEU A 168 24.23 34.13 10.61
CA LEU A 168 25.50 34.13 9.86
C LEU A 168 25.54 35.23 8.80
N HIS A 169 26.72 35.84 8.65
CA HIS A 169 27.01 36.70 7.51
C HIS A 169 27.33 35.82 6.29
N LEU A 170 26.31 35.52 5.49
CA LEU A 170 26.44 34.68 4.32
C LEU A 170 27.30 35.35 3.24
N THR A 171 28.49 34.77 3.01
CA THR A 171 29.36 35.10 1.87
C THR A 171 29.22 34.02 0.79
N PRO A 172 29.54 34.29 -0.49
CA PRO A 172 29.49 33.28 -1.55
C PRO A 172 30.26 31.99 -1.23
N ASN A 173 31.46 32.13 -0.64
CA ASN A 173 32.28 30.98 -0.23
C ASN A 173 31.63 30.18 0.93
N LEU A 174 31.00 30.88 1.90
CA LEU A 174 30.27 30.20 2.96
C LEU A 174 29.04 29.44 2.42
N ILE A 175 28.33 30.00 1.45
CA ILE A 175 27.19 29.36 0.80
C ILE A 175 27.63 28.09 0.05
N GLU A 176 28.74 28.14 -0.70
CA GLU A 176 29.29 26.97 -1.38
C GLU A 176 29.63 25.85 -0.38
N ARG A 177 30.34 26.17 0.71
CA ARG A 177 30.68 25.20 1.76
C ARG A 177 29.46 24.65 2.49
N LEU A 178 28.44 25.48 2.74
CA LEU A 178 27.18 25.04 3.32
C LEU A 178 26.47 24.07 2.38
N ASN A 179 26.40 24.38 1.10
CA ASN A 179 25.79 23.51 0.09
C ASN A 179 26.54 22.19 -0.07
N GLU A 180 27.87 22.18 0.00
CA GLU A 180 28.65 20.94 0.02
C GLU A 180 28.27 20.03 1.20
N ASN A 181 28.16 20.61 2.41
CA ASN A 181 27.78 19.87 3.62
C ASN A 181 26.31 19.40 3.57
N LEU A 182 25.43 20.26 3.09
CA LEU A 182 23.98 20.03 3.04
C LEU A 182 23.56 19.15 1.85
N ARG A 183 24.44 18.92 0.88
CA ARG A 183 24.19 18.05 -0.27
C ARG A 183 23.85 16.62 0.14
N ALA A 184 24.51 16.10 1.16
CA ALA A 184 24.21 14.79 1.73
C ALA A 184 22.83 14.74 2.40
N GLU A 185 22.29 15.90 2.79
CA GLU A 185 20.95 16.04 3.35
C GLU A 185 19.88 16.33 2.28
N GLY A 186 20.25 16.49 1.00
CA GLY A 186 19.33 16.90 -0.06
C GLY A 186 18.88 18.36 0.06
N LEU A 187 19.59 19.17 0.84
CA LEU A 187 19.25 20.57 1.08
C LEU A 187 20.16 21.50 0.28
N GLN A 188 19.60 22.61 -0.18
CA GLN A 188 20.33 23.64 -0.90
C GLN A 188 19.95 25.03 -0.38
N VAL A 189 20.95 25.86 -0.17
CA VAL A 189 20.82 27.27 0.24
C VAL A 189 21.15 28.17 -0.93
N GLU A 190 20.26 29.11 -1.21
CA GLU A 190 20.42 30.17 -2.21
C GLU A 190 20.16 31.53 -1.58
N VAL A 191 20.82 32.58 -2.07
CA VAL A 191 20.53 33.97 -1.69
C VAL A 191 20.07 34.73 -2.93
N LEU A 192 18.80 35.14 -2.94
CA LEU A 192 18.19 35.92 -4.02
C LEU A 192 17.75 37.28 -3.48
N GLY A 193 18.35 38.36 -3.99
CA GLY A 193 17.96 39.72 -3.62
C GLY A 193 18.07 40.02 -2.12
N GLY A 194 19.04 39.42 -1.43
CA GLY A 194 19.20 39.53 0.03
C GLY A 194 18.30 38.62 0.86
N THR A 195 17.41 37.84 0.23
CA THR A 195 16.59 36.82 0.90
C THR A 195 17.28 35.47 0.81
N MET A 196 17.41 34.79 1.94
CA MET A 196 17.91 33.42 2.01
C MET A 196 16.77 32.44 1.75
N ILE A 197 17.02 31.47 0.86
CA ILE A 197 16.07 30.42 0.49
C ILE A 197 16.74 29.09 0.79
N ILE A 198 16.09 28.26 1.60
CA ILE A 198 16.49 26.88 1.84
C ILE A 198 15.52 25.99 1.08
N ARG A 199 16.04 25.28 0.08
CA ARG A 199 15.30 24.29 -0.70
C ARG A 199 15.59 22.91 -0.16
N ASP A 200 14.53 22.16 0.03
CA ASP A 200 14.59 20.72 0.18
C ASP A 200 14.41 20.11 -1.22
N LEU A 201 15.48 19.53 -1.77
CA LEU A 201 15.50 18.96 -3.11
C LEU A 201 14.78 17.62 -3.18
N TRP A 202 14.53 17.01 -2.03
CA TRP A 202 13.84 15.72 -1.91
C TRP A 202 12.39 15.88 -1.48
N ALA A 203 12.00 17.08 -1.04
CA ALA A 203 10.61 17.44 -0.87
C ALA A 203 9.89 17.39 -2.22
N HIS A 204 8.87 16.53 -2.32
CA HIS A 204 7.88 16.71 -3.37
C HIS A 204 7.16 18.05 -3.16
N PRO A 205 6.80 18.78 -4.22
CA PRO A 205 6.07 20.03 -4.10
C PRO A 205 4.73 19.78 -3.42
N VAL A 206 4.63 20.11 -2.13
CA VAL A 206 3.36 20.16 -1.43
C VAL A 206 2.64 21.42 -1.90
N LEU A 207 1.67 21.25 -2.81
CA LEU A 207 0.79 22.34 -3.22
C LEU A 207 -0.15 22.67 -2.06
N VAL A 208 0.24 23.60 -1.20
CA VAL A 208 -0.67 24.19 -0.22
C VAL A 208 -1.51 25.26 -0.93
N LYS A 209 -2.77 24.94 -1.23
CA LYS A 209 -3.75 25.96 -1.64
C LYS A 209 -4.08 26.81 -0.41
N ARG A 210 -3.82 28.12 -0.48
CA ARG A 210 -4.40 29.11 0.42
C ARG A 210 -5.84 29.40 0.05
#